data_AF-A0A3L7V3L3-F1
#
_entry.id   AF-A0A3L7V3L3-F1
#
_cell.length_a   1.000
_cell.length_b   1.000
_cell.length_c   1.000
_cell.angle_alpha   90.00
_cell.angle_beta   90.00
_cell.angle_gamma   90.00
#
_symmetry.space_group_name_H-M   'P 1'
#
loop_
_entity.id
_entity.type
_entity.pdbx_description
1 polymer ?
#
loop_
_entity_poly.entity_id
_entity_poly.type
_entity_poly.pdbx_seq_one_letter_code
_entity_poly.pdbx_strand_id
1 'polypeptide(L)'
;MKHKIAAGFPTVLMLLSGLVLVLFDQPSLAQEPSASWRKHAINPFSPYEAVGVADFNKDGKLDVFSGDTWYAAPDWEPHKVREIARVNS
;
A
#
# COMPACT_ATOMS: atom_id res chain seq x y z
N MET A 1 -68.13 34.96 -16.54
CA MET A 1 -67.36 34.17 -15.54
C MET A 1 -66.00 33.87 -16.14
N LYS A 2 -64.91 34.26 -15.46
CA LYS A 2 -63.53 34.24 -16.01
C LYS A 2 -62.87 32.90 -15.65
N HIS A 3 -62.46 32.13 -16.64
CA HIS A 3 -61.68 30.90 -16.47
C HIS A 3 -60.26 31.25 -15.98
N LYS A 4 -59.84 30.66 -14.85
CA LYS A 4 -58.44 30.67 -14.41
C LYS A 4 -57.89 29.25 -14.53
N ILE A 5 -57.02 29.06 -15.51
CA ILE A 5 -56.21 27.87 -15.74
C ILE A 5 -55.08 27.87 -14.71
N ALA A 6 -55.06 26.87 -13.82
CA ALA A 6 -54.01 26.69 -12.82
C ALA A 6 -52.81 25.98 -13.46
N ALA A 7 -51.88 26.74 -14.02
CA ALA A 7 -50.52 26.26 -14.26
C ALA A 7 -49.74 26.39 -12.95
N GLY A 8 -49.38 25.29 -12.28
CA GLY A 8 -48.58 25.42 -11.06
C GLY A 8 -48.08 24.14 -10.39
N PHE A 9 -48.64 22.97 -10.66
CA PHE A 9 -48.35 21.78 -9.85
C PHE A 9 -47.32 20.77 -10.43
N PRO A 10 -47.12 20.58 -11.74
CA PRO A 10 -46.18 19.55 -12.21
C PRO A 10 -44.73 20.04 -12.34
N THR A 11 -44.49 21.35 -12.50
CA THR A 11 -43.14 21.87 -12.80
C THR A 11 -42.20 21.90 -11.59
N VAL A 12 -42.73 22.21 -10.39
CA VAL A 12 -41.92 22.26 -9.15
C VAL A 12 -41.45 20.85 -8.74
N LEU A 13 -42.28 19.84 -8.97
CA LEU A 13 -41.96 18.44 -8.63
C LEU A 13 -40.90 17.84 -9.59
N MET A 14 -40.89 18.25 -10.86
CA MET A 14 -39.83 17.88 -11.81
C MET A 14 -38.46 18.52 -11.49
N LEU A 15 -38.45 19.75 -10.96
CA LEU A 15 -37.20 20.42 -10.57
C LEU A 15 -36.59 19.82 -9.31
N LEU A 16 -37.44 19.38 -8.36
CA LEU A 16 -37.00 18.68 -7.14
C LEU A 16 -36.45 17.28 -7.44
N SER A 17 -37.03 16.52 -8.37
CA SER A 17 -36.51 15.19 -8.73
C SER A 17 -35.17 15.25 -9.46
N GLY A 18 -34.97 16.26 -10.33
CA GLY A 18 -33.68 16.50 -11.00
C GLY A 18 -32.57 16.88 -10.02
N LEU A 19 -32.87 17.66 -8.98
CA LEU A 19 -31.90 18.08 -7.96
C LEU A 19 -31.43 16.91 -7.07
N VAL A 20 -32.31 15.95 -6.78
CA VAL A 20 -31.97 14.76 -5.98
C VAL A 20 -30.96 13.88 -6.71
N LEU A 21 -31.07 13.71 -8.03
CA LEU A 21 -30.15 12.87 -8.81
C LEU A 21 -28.72 13.46 -8.88
N VAL A 22 -28.57 14.79 -8.90
CA VAL A 22 -27.26 15.46 -8.94
C VAL A 22 -26.52 15.37 -7.59
N LEU A 23 -27.24 15.22 -6.47
CA LEU A 23 -26.63 15.11 -5.15
C LEU A 23 -26.05 13.72 -4.84
N PHE A 24 -26.42 12.67 -5.59
CA PHE A 24 -25.91 11.31 -5.39
C PHE A 24 -24.78 10.91 -6.33
N ASP A 25 -24.56 11.65 -7.43
CA ASP A 25 -23.51 11.34 -8.41
C ASP A 25 -22.23 12.13 -8.13
N GLN A 26 -21.73 12.05 -6.89
CA GLN A 26 -20.43 12.63 -6.55
C GLN A 26 -19.34 11.63 -6.97
N PRO A 27 -18.47 11.96 -7.94
CA PRO A 27 -17.33 11.12 -8.26
C PRO A 27 -16.45 11.05 -7.02
N SER A 28 -16.31 9.86 -6.44
CA SER A 28 -15.29 9.60 -5.44
C SER A 28 -13.94 9.77 -6.12
N LEU A 29 -13.24 10.89 -5.85
CA LEU A 29 -11.82 11.00 -6.12
C LEU A 29 -11.13 10.00 -5.18
N ALA A 30 -11.00 8.75 -5.61
CA ALA A 30 -10.19 7.77 -4.92
C ALA A 30 -8.77 8.33 -4.91
N GLN A 31 -8.36 8.86 -3.76
CA GLN A 31 -6.98 9.23 -3.50
C GLN A 31 -6.19 7.93 -3.59
N GLU A 32 -5.40 7.79 -4.67
CA GLU A 32 -4.47 6.67 -4.79
C GLU A 32 -3.67 6.58 -3.48
N PRO A 33 -3.64 5.42 -2.80
CA PRO A 33 -2.90 5.28 -1.56
C PRO A 33 -1.45 5.71 -1.83
N SER A 34 -1.01 6.82 -1.25
CA SER A 34 0.39 7.21 -1.29
C SER A 34 1.15 6.25 -0.37
N ALA A 35 1.54 5.09 -0.90
CA ALA A 35 2.34 4.14 -0.17
C ALA A 35 3.65 4.81 0.24
N SER A 36 3.82 5.05 1.54
CA SER A 36 5.06 5.58 2.09
C SER A 36 6.00 4.42 2.41
N TRP A 37 7.21 4.49 1.90
CA TRP A 37 8.25 3.50 2.17
C TRP A 37 9.06 3.93 3.39
N ARG A 38 9.20 3.03 4.37
CA ARG A 38 10.12 3.19 5.49
C ARG A 38 11.38 2.37 5.23
N LYS A 39 12.54 3.00 5.27
CA LYS A 39 13.83 2.28 5.24
C LYS A 39 13.99 1.49 6.55
N HIS A 40 14.26 0.19 6.43
CA HIS A 40 14.71 -0.66 7.52
C HIS A 40 16.13 -1.15 7.20
N ALA A 41 17.10 -0.85 8.07
CA ALA A 41 18.48 -1.25 7.84
C ALA A 41 18.82 -2.49 8.66
N ILE A 42 19.17 -3.60 7.98
CA ILE A 42 19.51 -4.88 8.60
C ILE A 42 21.00 -4.93 8.94
N ASN A 43 21.86 -4.81 7.93
CA ASN A 43 23.31 -4.66 8.10
C ASN A 43 23.84 -3.57 7.14
N PRO A 44 23.97 -2.32 7.61
CA PRO A 44 24.42 -1.20 6.77
C PRO A 44 25.88 -1.30 6.31
N PHE A 45 26.67 -2.18 6.94
CA PHE A 45 28.10 -2.32 6.69
C PHE A 45 28.45 -3.67 6.04
N SER A 46 27.45 -4.40 5.55
CA SER A 46 27.67 -5.64 4.80
C SER A 46 28.57 -5.36 3.60
N PRO A 47 29.68 -6.10 3.43
CA PRO A 47 30.54 -5.94 2.27
C PRO A 47 30.10 -6.83 1.09
N TYR A 48 28.92 -7.43 1.17
CA TYR A 48 28.39 -8.37 0.19
C TYR A 48 27.27 -7.73 -0.62
N GLU A 49 27.25 -7.99 -1.92
CA GLU A 49 26.33 -7.36 -2.88
C GLU A 49 25.00 -8.12 -3.01
N ALA A 50 25.07 -9.46 -3.03
CA ALA A 50 23.91 -10.31 -3.27
C ALA A 50 23.08 -10.57 -2.02
N VAL A 51 21.79 -10.82 -2.24
CA VAL A 51 20.82 -11.17 -1.20
C VAL A 51 19.91 -12.32 -1.65
N GLY A 52 19.66 -13.27 -0.76
CA GLY A 52 18.64 -14.30 -0.89
C GLY A 52 17.56 -14.14 0.18
N VAL A 53 16.34 -14.56 -0.12
CA VAL A 53 15.20 -14.48 0.80
C VAL A 53 14.54 -15.85 0.88
N ALA A 54 14.37 -16.36 2.10
CA ALA A 54 13.69 -17.62 2.39
C ALA A 54 13.28 -17.65 3.86
N ASP A 55 12.36 -18.55 4.22
CA ASP A 55 12.08 -18.91 5.61
C ASP A 55 13.05 -20.05 6.00
N PHE A 56 14.20 -19.71 6.57
CA PHE A 56 15.25 -20.68 6.85
C PHE A 56 14.99 -21.46 8.15
N ASN A 57 14.31 -20.85 9.13
CA ASN A 57 14.03 -21.45 10.44
C ASN A 57 12.63 -22.09 10.54
N LYS A 58 11.79 -21.95 9.52
CA LYS A 58 10.41 -22.46 9.44
C LYS A 58 9.46 -21.81 10.43
N ASP A 59 9.67 -20.56 10.78
CA ASP A 59 8.77 -19.80 11.66
C ASP A 59 7.64 -19.06 10.92
N GLY A 60 7.62 -19.17 9.59
CA GLY A 60 6.64 -18.53 8.72
C GLY A 60 6.94 -17.07 8.38
N LYS A 61 8.10 -16.54 8.78
CA LYS A 61 8.59 -15.20 8.42
C LYS A 61 9.67 -15.33 7.35
N LEU A 62 9.72 -14.35 6.46
CA LEU A 62 10.78 -14.29 5.45
C LEU A 62 12.04 -13.66 6.04
N ASP A 63 13.12 -14.41 6.00
CA ASP A 63 14.44 -13.97 6.42
C ASP A 63 15.27 -13.48 5.25
N VAL A 64 16.43 -12.91 5.56
CA VAL A 64 17.39 -12.40 4.57
C VAL A 64 18.73 -13.11 4.74
N PHE A 65 19.34 -13.54 3.64
CA PHE A 65 20.72 -14.06 3.62
C PHE A 65 21.58 -13.18 2.73
N SER A 66 22.73 -12.73 3.23
CA SER A 66 23.71 -11.98 2.42
C SER A 66 25.13 -12.41 2.74
N GLY A 67 25.85 -12.85 1.70
CA GLY A 67 27.25 -13.25 1.80
C GLY A 67 27.50 -14.45 2.71
N ASP A 68 27.92 -14.17 3.94
CA ASP A 68 28.31 -15.16 4.95
C ASP A 68 27.27 -15.33 6.08
N THR A 69 26.24 -14.49 6.10
CA THR A 69 25.36 -14.33 7.26
C THR A 69 23.90 -14.39 6.82
N TRP A 70 23.11 -15.13 7.60
CA TRP A 70 21.66 -15.15 7.57
C TRP A 70 21.13 -14.24 8.68
N TYR A 71 20.07 -13.48 8.43
CA TYR A 71 19.43 -12.54 9.35
C TYR A 71 17.97 -12.95 9.57
N ALA A 72 17.66 -13.48 10.75
CA ALA A 72 16.34 -14.03 11.06
C ALA A 72 15.32 -12.93 11.41
N ALA A 73 14.17 -12.92 10.73
CA ALA A 73 13.07 -12.01 11.03
C ALA A 73 12.39 -12.37 12.37
N PRO A 74 11.71 -11.42 13.05
CA PRO A 74 11.52 -10.02 12.68
C PRO A 74 12.64 -9.10 13.18
N ASP A 75 13.50 -9.58 14.07
CA ASP A 75 14.49 -8.76 14.78
C ASP A 75 15.84 -8.69 14.05
N TRP A 76 15.96 -9.42 12.94
CA TRP A 76 17.15 -9.55 12.08
C TRP A 76 18.37 -10.07 12.83
N GLU A 77 18.15 -11.06 13.70
CA GLU A 77 19.22 -11.71 14.46
C GLU A 77 20.24 -12.33 13.50
N PRO A 78 21.53 -11.98 13.59
CA PRO A 78 22.54 -12.48 12.67
C PRO A 78 23.04 -13.87 13.07
N HIS A 79 22.99 -14.79 12.12
CA HIS A 79 23.58 -16.13 12.19
C HIS A 79 24.68 -16.26 11.14
N LYS A 80 25.94 -16.26 11.57
CA LYS A 80 27.10 -16.53 10.69
C LYS A 80 27.01 -17.98 10.19
N VAL A 81 26.97 -18.17 8.88
CA VAL A 81 26.75 -19.49 8.25
C VAL A 81 28.01 -20.06 7.63
N ARG A 82 28.90 -19.22 7.10
CA ARG A 82 30.12 -19.68 6.42
C ARG A 82 31.23 -18.65 6.48
N GLU A 83 32.47 -19.07 6.34
CA GLU A 83 33.56 -18.13 6.07
C GLU A 83 33.70 -17.82 4.58
N ILE A 84 34.08 -16.59 4.29
CA ILE A 84 34.37 -16.12 2.94
C ILE A 84 35.77 -15.53 2.96
N ALA A 85 36.71 -16.26 2.35
CA ALA A 85 38.06 -15.76 2.17
C ALA A 85 38.03 -14.55 1.23
N ARG A 86 38.61 -13.44 1.67
CA ARG A 86 38.96 -12.34 0.77
C ARG A 86 40.25 -12.69 0.06
N VAL A 87 40.17 -12.84 -1.25
CA VAL A 87 41.37 -12.97 -2.07
C VAL A 87 41.72 -11.55 -2.54
N ASN A 88 42.88 -11.05 -2.08
CA ASN A 88 43.47 -9.74 -2.40
C ASN A 88 42.86 -8.51 -1.69
N SER A 89 42.97 -8.43 -0.35
CA SER A 89 42.69 -7.19 0.40
C SER A 89 43.91 -6.29 0.48
#